data_AF-A0A383CZ25-F1
#
_entry.id   AF-A0A383CZ25-F1
#
_cell.length_a   1.000
_cell.length_b   1.000
_cell.length_c   1.000
_cell.angle_alpha   90.00
_cell.angle_beta   90.00
_cell.angle_gamma   90.00
#
_symmetry.space_group_name_H-M   'P 1'
#
loop_
_entity.id
_entity.type
_entity.pdbx_description
1 polymer ?
#
loop_
_entity_poly.entity_id
_entity_poly.type
_entity_poly.pdbx_seq_one_letter_code
_entity_poly.pdbx_strand_id
1 'polypeptide(L)'
;MKTITDFFNFEILNFNNYTLSIFDLSSIIVIVIITKLILWLISKAIFNKTKLHNLDKGSAFSLFQIIKYLIWVIAIALMLEAVGVQVTILLAGSAALLVGIGLGLQQTFNDILSGIILLFEHSVKVGDILEIDGDRVIIQE
;
A
#
# COMPACT_ATOMS: atom_id res chain seq x y z
N MET A 1 -14.10 -8.74 38.21
CA MET A 1 -13.37 -8.89 36.93
C MET A 1 -14.01 -9.90 35.99
N LYS A 2 -14.54 -11.05 36.45
CA LYS A 2 -15.25 -12.02 35.56
C LYS A 2 -16.53 -11.48 34.91
N THR A 3 -17.26 -10.62 35.62
CA THR A 3 -18.52 -10.00 35.15
C THR A 3 -18.36 -9.08 33.93
N ILE A 4 -17.17 -8.52 33.69
CA ILE A 4 -16.96 -7.62 32.54
C ILE A 4 -16.77 -8.46 31.28
N THR A 5 -15.96 -9.52 31.34
CA THR A 5 -15.79 -10.47 30.22
C THR A 5 -17.09 -11.17 29.81
N ASP A 6 -17.97 -11.47 30.77
CA ASP A 6 -19.26 -12.13 30.48
C ASP A 6 -20.24 -11.18 29.78
N PHE A 7 -20.14 -9.86 30.01
CA PHE A 7 -20.93 -8.85 29.29
C PHE A 7 -20.45 -8.63 27.85
N PHE A 8 -19.16 -8.80 27.57
CA PHE A 8 -18.57 -8.61 26.23
C PHE A 8 -18.75 -9.82 25.30
N ASN A 9 -19.00 -11.01 25.83
CA ASN A 9 -19.27 -12.23 25.06
C ASN A 9 -20.77 -12.43 24.78
N PHE A 10 -21.60 -11.39 24.95
CA PHE A 10 -23.01 -11.49 24.62
C PHE A 10 -23.16 -11.60 23.09
N GLU A 11 -23.64 -12.76 22.64
CA GLU A 11 -23.89 -13.04 21.22
C GLU A 11 -25.08 -12.21 20.75
N ILE A 12 -24.86 -11.29 19.80
CA ILE A 12 -25.90 -10.36 19.32
C ILE A 12 -26.60 -10.93 18.08
N LEU A 13 -25.87 -11.66 17.24
CA LEU A 13 -26.36 -12.28 16.00
C LEU A 13 -25.69 -13.63 15.80
N ASN A 14 -26.50 -14.67 15.59
CA ASN A 14 -26.04 -16.03 15.37
C ASN A 14 -26.38 -16.44 13.93
N PHE A 15 -25.41 -16.34 13.02
CA PHE A 15 -25.54 -16.79 11.62
C PHE A 15 -24.73 -18.08 11.45
N ASN A 16 -25.38 -19.21 11.73
CA ASN A 16 -24.96 -20.62 11.51
C ASN A 16 -23.60 -21.03 12.11
N ASN A 17 -22.48 -20.38 11.75
CA ASN A 17 -21.12 -20.64 12.24
C ASN A 17 -20.35 -19.35 12.66
N TYR A 18 -20.94 -18.15 12.53
CA TYR A 18 -20.32 -16.89 12.94
C TYR A 18 -21.10 -16.28 14.10
N THR A 19 -20.50 -16.28 15.29
CA THR A 19 -21.02 -15.63 16.49
C THR A 19 -20.45 -14.22 16.56
N LEU A 20 -21.24 -13.22 16.14
CA LEU A 20 -20.83 -11.83 16.28
C LEU A 20 -20.99 -11.39 17.74
N SER A 21 -19.85 -11.19 18.39
CA SER A 21 -19.75 -10.75 19.78
C SER A 21 -19.52 -9.23 19.86
N ILE A 22 -19.82 -8.63 21.01
CA ILE A 22 -19.53 -7.21 21.27
C ILE A 22 -18.02 -6.92 21.15
N PHE A 23 -17.18 -7.92 21.42
CA PHE A 23 -15.73 -7.87 21.23
C PHE A 23 -15.32 -7.62 19.77
N ASP A 24 -16.00 -8.24 18.80
CA ASP A 24 -15.66 -8.12 17.37
C ASP A 24 -15.99 -6.71 16.85
N LEU A 25 -17.14 -6.17 17.29
CA LEU A 25 -17.53 -4.78 17.01
C LEU A 25 -16.56 -3.78 17.63
N SER A 26 -16.10 -4.03 18.87
CA SER A 26 -15.10 -3.20 19.52
C SER A 26 -13.77 -3.22 18.74
N SER A 27 -13.34 -4.41 18.30
CA SER A 27 -12.12 -4.59 17.52
C SER A 27 -12.16 -3.84 16.19
N ILE A 28 -13.28 -3.89 15.46
CA ILE A 28 -13.49 -3.11 14.23
C ILE A 28 -13.34 -1.61 14.48
N ILE A 29 -13.95 -1.09 15.55
CA ILE A 29 -13.87 0.34 15.90
C ILE A 29 -12.40 0.74 16.17
N VAL A 30 -11.67 -0.09 16.93
CA VAL A 30 -10.25 0.15 17.21
C VAL A 30 -9.42 0.16 15.92
N ILE A 31 -9.62 -0.81 15.03
CA ILE A 31 -8.92 -0.89 13.73
C ILE A 31 -9.19 0.38 12.90
N VAL A 32 -10.44 0.84 12.83
CA VAL A 32 -10.80 2.06 12.08
C VAL A 32 -10.13 3.31 12.68
N ILE A 33 -10.10 3.42 14.01
CA ILE A 33 -9.46 4.55 14.70
C ILE A 33 -7.96 4.56 14.41
N ILE A 34 -7.28 3.41 14.55
CA ILE A 34 -5.85 3.27 14.28
C ILE A 34 -5.56 3.59 12.81
N THR A 35 -6.37 3.07 11.89
CA THR A 35 -6.23 3.32 10.45
C THR A 35 -6.33 4.81 10.14
N LYS A 36 -7.32 5.51 10.70
CA LYS A 36 -7.46 6.96 10.54
C LYS A 36 -6.28 7.72 11.14
N LEU A 37 -5.78 7.31 12.29
CA LEU A 37 -4.62 7.92 12.93
C LEU A 37 -3.35 7.78 12.07
N ILE A 38 -3.10 6.59 11.53
CA ILE A 38 -1.96 6.33 10.63
C ILE A 38 -2.08 7.19 9.36
N LEU A 39 -3.26 7.20 8.72
CA LEU A 39 -3.49 8.01 7.51
C LEU A 39 -3.33 9.50 7.79
N TRP A 40 -3.76 9.97 8.95
CA TRP A 40 -3.57 11.34 9.37
C TRP A 40 -2.09 11.69 9.58
N LEU A 41 -1.31 10.81 10.22
CA LEU A 41 0.14 10.99 10.39
C LEU A 41 0.87 11.03 9.05
N ILE A 42 0.54 10.11 8.13
CA ILE A 42 1.14 10.05 6.79
C ILE A 42 0.76 11.30 5.98
N SER A 43 -0.52 11.68 5.99
CA SER A 43 -0.99 12.89 5.33
C SER A 43 -0.25 14.11 5.89
N LYS A 44 -0.13 14.21 7.21
CA LYS A 44 0.62 15.28 7.86
C LYS A 44 2.09 15.26 7.46
N ALA A 45 2.73 14.10 7.34
CA ALA A 45 4.13 13.98 6.93
C ALA A 45 4.35 14.41 5.47
N ILE A 46 3.49 13.95 4.55
CA ILE A 46 3.60 14.24 3.11
C ILE A 46 3.25 15.70 2.82
N PHE A 47 2.24 16.25 3.49
CA PHE A 47 1.73 17.60 3.24
C PHE A 47 2.20 18.63 4.27
N ASN A 48 3.17 18.30 5.16
CA ASN A 48 3.63 19.25 6.15
C ASN A 48 4.25 20.46 5.45
N LYS A 49 3.77 21.65 5.81
CA LYS A 49 4.14 22.91 5.18
C LYS A 49 5.58 23.31 5.55
N THR A 50 6.55 22.89 4.74
CA THR A 50 7.83 23.59 4.63
C THR A 50 8.41 23.38 3.23
N LYS A 51 8.37 24.44 2.41
CA LYS A 51 9.27 24.66 1.28
C LYS A 51 9.42 23.52 0.25
N LEU A 52 8.32 22.86 -0.13
CA LEU A 52 8.33 22.09 -1.37
C LEU A 52 8.18 23.05 -2.55
N HIS A 53 9.28 23.74 -2.83
CA HIS A 53 9.53 24.40 -4.11
C HIS A 53 9.51 23.27 -5.15
N ASN A 54 8.56 23.30 -6.08
CA ASN A 54 8.49 22.49 -7.30
C ASN A 54 8.33 20.96 -7.22
N LEU A 55 8.15 20.28 -6.06
CA LEU A 55 7.55 18.95 -6.15
C LEU A 55 6.11 19.11 -6.60
N ASP A 56 5.82 18.58 -7.78
CA ASP A 56 4.52 18.62 -8.40
C ASP A 56 3.48 18.10 -7.39
N LYS A 57 2.57 18.99 -6.99
CA LYS A 57 1.51 18.68 -6.03
C LYS A 57 0.69 17.48 -6.51
N GLY A 58 0.62 17.27 -7.84
CA GLY A 58 0.02 16.10 -8.47
C GLY A 58 0.71 14.79 -8.08
N SER A 59 2.04 14.72 -8.14
CA SER A 59 2.81 13.53 -7.77
C SER A 59 2.67 13.19 -6.28
N ALA A 60 2.77 14.19 -5.39
CA ALA A 60 2.63 13.99 -3.95
C ALA A 60 1.21 13.52 -3.57
N PHE A 61 0.18 14.08 -4.23
CA PHE A 61 -1.21 13.64 -4.05
C PHE A 61 -1.42 12.20 -4.54
N SER A 62 -0.89 11.86 -5.72
CA SER A 62 -1.00 10.52 -6.30
C SER A 62 -0.32 9.47 -5.40
N LEU A 63 0.87 9.79 -4.87
CA LEU A 63 1.57 8.93 -3.92
C LEU A 63 0.76 8.71 -2.63
N PHE A 64 0.22 9.78 -2.05
CA PHE A 64 -0.64 9.65 -0.87
C PHE A 64 -1.88 8.79 -1.15
N GLN A 65 -2.48 8.91 -2.32
CA GLN A 65 -3.65 8.13 -2.70
C GLN A 65 -3.32 6.63 -2.81
N ILE A 66 -2.17 6.27 -3.41
CA ILE A 66 -1.70 4.88 -3.47
C ILE A 66 -1.50 4.31 -2.06
N ILE A 67 -0.80 5.04 -1.19
CA ILE A 67 -0.57 4.62 0.20
C ILE A 67 -1.89 4.46 0.95
N LYS A 68 -2.83 5.40 0.76
CA LYS A 68 -4.16 5.36 1.38
C LYS A 68 -4.92 4.10 0.98
N TYR A 69 -4.91 3.72 -0.30
CA TYR A 69 -5.58 2.50 -0.76
C TYR A 69 -4.94 1.24 -0.17
N LEU A 70 -3.61 1.16 -0.14
CA LEU A 70 -2.91 0.01 0.48
C LEU A 70 -3.27 -0.16 1.96
N ILE A 71 -3.29 0.95 2.71
CA ILE A 71 -3.66 0.92 4.13
C ILE A 71 -5.11 0.47 4.33
N TRP A 72 -6.03 0.92 3.47
CA TRP A 72 -7.43 0.47 3.54
C TRP A 72 -7.59 -1.02 3.22
N VAL A 73 -6.84 -1.55 2.24
CA VAL A 73 -6.85 -2.99 1.94
C VAL A 73 -6.42 -3.80 3.16
N ILE A 74 -5.34 -3.38 3.83
CA ILE A 74 -4.85 -4.03 5.05
C ILE A 74 -5.88 -3.91 6.18
N ALA A 75 -6.46 -2.72 6.39
CA ALA A 75 -7.47 -2.50 7.43
C ALA A 75 -8.71 -3.37 7.21
N ILE A 76 -9.17 -3.52 5.97
CA ILE A 76 -10.29 -4.40 5.63
C ILE A 76 -9.96 -5.85 5.90
N ALA A 77 -8.76 -6.31 5.52
CA ALA A 77 -8.32 -7.67 5.84
C ALA A 77 -8.34 -7.92 7.36
N LEU A 78 -7.79 -7.00 8.17
CA LEU A 78 -7.82 -7.12 9.63
C LEU A 78 -9.25 -7.09 10.21
N MET A 79 -10.14 -6.28 9.65
CA MET A 79 -11.55 -6.26 10.07
C MET A 79 -12.27 -7.58 9.76
N LEU A 80 -11.98 -8.19 8.61
CA LEU A 80 -12.53 -9.50 8.25
C LEU A 80 -12.02 -10.59 9.19
N GLU A 81 -10.73 -10.57 9.52
CA GLU A 81 -10.12 -11.50 10.48
C GLU A 81 -10.75 -11.35 11.88
N ALA A 82 -10.99 -10.11 12.32
CA ALA A 82 -11.64 -9.83 13.60
C ALA A 82 -13.09 -10.36 13.69
N VAL A 83 -13.78 -10.53 12.55
CA VAL A 83 -15.13 -11.13 12.48
C VAL A 83 -15.08 -12.66 12.32
N GLY A 84 -13.88 -13.25 12.30
CA GLY A 84 -13.67 -14.69 12.15
C GLY A 84 -13.66 -15.18 10.70
N VAL A 85 -13.61 -14.27 9.71
CA VAL A 85 -13.46 -14.65 8.30
C VAL A 85 -12.02 -15.13 8.06
N GLN A 86 -11.87 -16.26 7.36
CA GLN A 86 -10.55 -16.80 7.05
C GLN A 86 -9.85 -15.99 5.94
N VAL A 87 -9.15 -14.94 6.34
CA VAL A 87 -8.41 -14.02 5.44
C VAL A 87 -7.31 -14.73 4.66
N THR A 88 -6.79 -15.86 5.15
CA THR A 88 -5.79 -16.68 4.45
C THR A 88 -6.21 -17.05 3.02
N ILE A 89 -7.49 -17.36 2.79
CA ILE A 89 -8.01 -17.69 1.46
C ILE A 89 -7.98 -16.45 0.54
N LEU A 90 -8.38 -15.30 1.06
CA LEU A 90 -8.35 -14.03 0.32
C LEU A 90 -6.91 -13.63 -0.02
N LEU A 91 -5.97 -13.83 0.91
CA LEU A 91 -4.55 -13.56 0.68
C LEU A 91 -3.96 -14.49 -0.36
N ALA A 92 -4.32 -15.78 -0.35
CA ALA A 92 -3.89 -16.74 -1.36
C ALA A 92 -4.36 -16.34 -2.76
N GLY A 93 -5.63 -15.93 -2.92
CA GLY A 93 -6.15 -15.41 -4.19
C GLY A 93 -5.50 -14.08 -4.60
N SER A 94 -5.26 -13.20 -3.63
CA SER A 94 -4.62 -11.90 -3.85
C SER A 94 -3.14 -12.04 -4.24
N ALA A 95 -2.45 -13.10 -3.81
CA ALA A 95 -1.08 -13.39 -4.23
C ALA A 95 -0.98 -13.59 -5.74
N ALA A 96 -1.90 -14.34 -6.35
CA ALA A 96 -1.94 -14.53 -7.79
C ALA A 96 -2.20 -13.21 -8.54
N LEU A 97 -3.10 -12.36 -8.03
CA LEU A 97 -3.36 -11.03 -8.58
C LEU A 97 -2.12 -10.13 -8.49
N LEU A 98 -1.43 -10.12 -7.35
CA LEU A 98 -0.21 -9.35 -7.14
C LEU A 98 0.92 -9.81 -8.06
N VAL A 99 1.06 -11.12 -8.28
CA VAL A 99 2.00 -11.67 -9.28
C VAL A 99 1.63 -11.17 -10.68
N GLY A 100 0.36 -11.22 -11.07
CA GLY A 100 -0.09 -10.69 -12.36
C GLY A 100 0.20 -9.20 -12.56
N ILE A 101 -0.03 -8.38 -11.53
CA ILE A 101 0.33 -6.96 -11.54
C ILE A 101 1.85 -6.77 -11.66
N GLY A 102 2.63 -7.55 -10.91
CA GLY A 102 4.09 -7.52 -10.95
C GLY A 102 4.65 -7.86 -12.33
N LEU A 103 4.06 -8.85 -13.01
CA LEU A 103 4.41 -9.18 -14.40
C LEU A 103 4.06 -8.03 -15.35
N GLY A 104 2.91 -7.37 -15.17
CA GLY A 104 2.52 -6.20 -15.98
C GLY A 104 3.43 -4.99 -15.79
N LEU A 105 4.02 -4.82 -14.60
CA LEU A 105 4.95 -3.73 -14.27
C LEU A 105 6.42 -4.11 -14.45
N GLN A 106 6.71 -5.34 -14.88
CA GLN A 106 8.07 -5.87 -14.95
C GLN A 106 8.98 -5.01 -15.84
N GLN A 107 8.48 -4.57 -17.01
CA GLN A 107 9.23 -3.74 -17.94
C GLN A 107 9.63 -2.41 -17.32
N THR A 108 8.67 -1.69 -16.73
CA THR A 108 8.92 -0.40 -16.07
C THR A 108 9.95 -0.53 -14.94
N PHE A 109 9.90 -1.63 -14.19
CA PHE A 109 10.89 -1.87 -13.14
C PHE A 109 12.28 -2.13 -13.71
N ASN A 110 12.39 -2.89 -14.80
CA ASN A 110 13.65 -3.11 -15.51
C ASN A 110 14.22 -1.82 -16.08
N ASP A 111 13.40 -0.94 -16.64
CA ASP A 111 13.83 0.35 -17.19
C ASP A 111 14.40 1.27 -16.09
N ILE A 112 13.71 1.34 -14.94
CA ILE A 112 14.16 2.11 -13.77
C ILE A 112 15.50 1.55 -13.24
N LEU A 113 15.60 0.24 -13.07
CA LEU A 113 16.83 -0.40 -12.61
C LEU A 113 17.99 -0.18 -13.58
N SER A 114 17.73 -0.30 -14.89
CA SER A 114 18.73 -0.04 -15.92
C SER A 114 19.22 1.40 -15.82
N GLY A 115 18.32 2.37 -15.66
CA GLY A 115 18.70 3.77 -15.42
C GLY A 115 19.59 3.96 -14.19
N ILE A 116 19.25 3.34 -13.06
CA ILE A 116 20.06 3.41 -11.83
C ILE A 116 21.44 2.78 -12.03
N ILE A 117 21.52 1.61 -12.68
CA ILE A 117 22.78 0.91 -12.95
C ILE A 117 23.67 1.76 -13.86
N LEU A 118 23.12 2.33 -14.93
CA LEU A 118 23.88 3.20 -15.85
C LEU A 118 24.49 4.41 -15.13
N LEU A 119 23.74 5.03 -14.22
CA LEU A 119 24.23 6.14 -13.39
C LEU A 119 25.32 5.69 -12.40
N PHE A 120 25.17 4.51 -11.81
CA PHE A 120 26.11 3.99 -10.83
C PHE A 120 27.44 3.57 -11.46
N GLU A 121 27.38 2.82 -12.56
CA GLU A 121 28.56 2.31 -13.28
C GLU A 121 29.28 3.41 -14.07
N HIS A 122 28.66 4.60 -14.22
CA HIS A 122 29.14 5.67 -15.09
C HIS A 122 29.46 5.16 -16.50
N SER A 123 28.74 4.12 -16.95
CA SER A 123 28.96 3.48 -18.26
C SER A 123 28.65 4.42 -19.42
N VAL A 124 27.96 5.53 -19.14
CA VAL A 124 27.51 6.52 -20.10
C VAL A 124 27.65 7.90 -19.48
N LYS A 125 28.27 8.83 -20.20
CA LYS A 125 28.43 10.23 -19.79
C LYS A 125 27.59 11.15 -20.68
N VAL A 126 27.23 12.31 -20.13
CA VAL A 126 26.60 13.39 -20.90
C VAL A 126 27.55 13.81 -22.02
N GLY A 127 27.06 13.79 -23.26
CA GLY A 127 27.86 14.04 -24.46
C GLY A 127 28.39 12.78 -25.18
N ASP A 128 28.18 11.58 -24.63
CA ASP A 128 28.51 10.34 -25.35
C ASP A 128 27.52 10.09 -26.51
N ILE A 129 28.04 9.54 -27.61
CA ILE A 129 27.24 9.11 -28.77
C ILE A 129 26.95 7.63 -28.60
N LEU A 130 25.67 7.28 -28.54
CA LEU A 130 25.20 5.90 -28.48
C LEU A 130 24.48 5.53 -29.77
N GLU A 131 24.55 4.25 -30.12
CA GLU A 131 23.75 3.68 -31.19
C GLU A 131 22.62 2.88 -30.54
N ILE A 132 21.39 3.36 -30.69
CA ILE A 132 20.17 2.71 -30.18
C ILE A 132 19.35 2.33 -31.40
N ASP A 133 19.08 1.03 -31.58
CA ASP A 133 18.31 0.50 -32.70
C ASP A 133 18.76 0.97 -34.10
N GLY A 134 20.07 1.23 -34.27
CA GLY A 134 20.69 1.68 -35.52
C GLY A 134 20.71 3.20 -35.72
N ASP A 135 20.15 3.97 -34.79
CA ASP A 135 20.19 5.43 -34.79
C ASP A 135 21.25 5.96 -33.82
N ARG A 136 22.02 6.97 -34.26
CA ARG A 136 23.02 7.64 -33.42
C ARG A 136 22.36 8.75 -32.61
N VAL A 137 22.37 8.59 -31.29
CA VAL A 137 21.77 9.53 -30.34
C VAL A 137 22.87 10.08 -29.43
N ILE A 138 22.84 11.39 -29.17
CA ILE A 138 23.73 12.05 -28.22
C ILE A 138 23.00 12.14 -26.88
N ILE A 139 23.65 11.72 -25.80
CA ILE A 139 23.11 11.87 -24.44
C ILE A 139 22.99 13.35 -24.10
N GLN A 140 21.76 13.82 -23.85
CA GLN A 140 21.46 15.16 -23.33
C GLN A 140 21.06 15.09 -21.85
N GLU A 141 21.15 16.23 -21.14
CA GLU A 141 20.72 16.37 -19.74
C GLU A 141 19.23 16.06 -19.52
#